data_AF-A0A061NC64-F1
#
_entry.id   AF-A0A061NC64-F1
#
_cell.length_a   1.000
_cell.length_b   1.000
_cell.length_c   1.000
_cell.angle_alpha   90.00
_cell.angle_beta   90.00
_cell.angle_gamma   90.00
#
_symmetry.space_group_name_H-M   'P 1'
#
loop_
_entity.id
_entity.type
_entity.pdbx_description
1 polymer ?
#
loop_
_entity_poly.entity_id
_entity_poly.type
_entity_poly.pdbx_seq_one_letter_code
_entity_poly.pdbx_strand_id
1 'polypeptide(L)'
;MSGFMAMIGQIVLMAMSLYQIAVIIYVLSSWLPGLRESGFGQALATIVEPYLEPFRRIIPNLGMIDISPIVALIALALARQGVIAIFF
;
A
#
# COMPACT_ATOMS: atom_id res chain seq x y z
N MET A 1 -16.94 -10.90 -20.15
CA MET A 1 -17.43 -10.82 -18.75
C MET A 1 -18.58 -9.82 -18.67
N SER A 2 -19.52 -9.98 -17.73
CA SER A 2 -20.67 -9.07 -17.61
C SER A 2 -20.20 -7.66 -17.19
N GLY A 3 -20.86 -6.61 -17.68
CA GLY A 3 -20.48 -5.21 -17.38
C GLY A 3 -20.47 -4.87 -15.89
N PHE A 4 -21.28 -5.59 -15.10
CA PHE A 4 -21.28 -5.49 -13.64
C PHE A 4 -19.96 -5.95 -13.00
N MET A 5 -19.38 -7.07 -13.46
CA MET A 5 -18.10 -7.57 -12.94
C MET A 5 -16.95 -6.60 -13.27
N ALA A 6 -16.95 -6.04 -14.48
CA ALA A 6 -15.97 -5.02 -14.87
C ALA A 6 -16.06 -3.77 -13.99
N MET A 7 -17.27 -3.31 -13.63
CA MET A 7 -17.46 -2.17 -12.73
C MET A 7 -16.88 -2.44 -11.33
N ILE A 8 -17.12 -3.63 -10.77
CA ILE A 8 -16.54 -4.03 -9.48
C ILE A 8 -15.01 -4.05 -9.58
N GLY A 9 -14.46 -4.68 -10.61
CA GLY A 9 -13.03 -4.73 -10.85
C GLY A 9 -12.41 -3.33 -10.90
N GLN A 10 -13.05 -2.38 -11.59
CA GLN A 10 -12.56 -1.00 -11.68
C GLN A 10 -12.53 -0.29 -10.32
N ILE A 11 -13.57 -0.44 -9.51
CA ILE A 11 -13.63 0.17 -8.16
C ILE A 11 -12.52 -0.40 -7.29
N VAL A 12 -12.30 -1.71 -7.31
CA VAL A 12 -11.22 -2.36 -6.55
C VAL A 12 -9.86 -1.86 -7.01
N LEU A 13 -9.62 -1.81 -8.33
CA LEU A 13 -8.35 -1.32 -8.89
C LEU A 13 -8.09 0.16 -8.53
N MET A 14 -9.14 0.99 -8.50
CA MET A 14 -9.05 2.38 -8.07
C MET A 14 -8.65 2.47 -6.59
N ALA A 15 -9.32 1.70 -5.72
CA ALA A 15 -9.00 1.65 -4.29
C ALA A 15 -7.55 1.19 -4.04
N MET A 16 -7.09 0.14 -4.75
CA MET A 16 -5.71 -0.34 -4.65
C MET A 16 -4.70 0.72 -5.12
N SER A 17 -5.02 1.50 -6.16
CA SER A 17 -4.15 2.57 -6.67
C SER A 17 -4.04 3.73 -5.68
N LEU A 18 -5.15 4.13 -5.06
CA LEU A 18 -5.15 5.12 -3.97
C LEU A 18 -4.35 4.62 -2.76
N TYR A 19 -4.51 3.35 -2.41
CA TYR A 19 -3.76 2.73 -1.32
C TYR A 19 -2.26 2.65 -1.61
N GLN A 20 -1.88 2.35 -2.85
CA GLN A 20 -0.48 2.39 -3.28
C GLN A 20 0.14 3.78 -3.06
N ILE A 21 -0.58 4.84 -3.43
CA ILE A 21 -0.16 6.23 -3.19
C ILE A 21 -0.07 6.50 -1.68
N ALA A 22 -1.04 6.04 -0.88
CA ALA A 22 -1.03 6.19 0.57
C ALA A 22 0.22 5.55 1.20
N VAL A 23 0.60 4.33 0.78
CA VAL A 23 1.84 3.67 1.22
C VAL A 23 3.06 4.50 0.84
N ILE A 24 3.14 5.01 -0.39
CA ILE A 24 4.26 5.84 -0.83
C ILE A 24 4.36 7.12 -0.01
N ILE A 25 3.26 7.84 0.21
CA ILE A 25 3.22 9.04 1.06
C ILE A 25 3.65 8.70 2.49
N TYR A 26 3.21 7.55 3.02
CA TYR A 26 3.55 7.12 4.37
C TYR A 26 5.04 6.91 4.52
N VAL A 27 5.65 6.18 3.60
CA VAL A 27 7.10 5.98 3.57
C VAL A 27 7.79 7.33 3.40
N LEU A 28 7.31 8.19 2.49
CA LEU A 28 7.85 9.54 2.29
C LEU A 28 7.78 10.42 3.53
N SER A 29 6.74 10.28 4.33
CA SER A 29 6.58 11.02 5.60
C SER A 29 7.66 10.66 6.62
N SER A 30 8.30 9.49 6.53
CA SER A 30 9.37 9.10 7.46
C SER A 30 10.62 10.01 7.36
N TRP A 31 10.85 10.65 6.20
CA TRP A 31 11.92 11.63 6.01
C TRP A 31 11.51 13.07 6.40
N LEU A 32 10.24 13.30 6.70
CA LEU A 32 9.68 14.61 7.05
C LEU A 32 8.98 14.52 8.43
N PRO A 33 9.72 14.71 9.54
CA PRO A 33 9.19 14.52 10.90
C PRO A 33 7.88 15.27 11.17
N GLY A 34 7.79 16.53 10.72
CA GLY A 34 6.57 17.34 10.89
C GLY A 34 5.34 16.78 10.17
N LEU A 35 5.52 16.09 9.03
CA LEU A 35 4.41 15.42 8.35
C LEU A 35 4.02 14.14 9.08
N ARG A 36 5.00 13.34 9.51
CA ARG A 36 4.79 12.09 10.26
C ARG A 36 4.05 12.32 11.58
N GLU A 37 4.40 13.38 12.30
CA GLU A 37 3.82 13.72 13.59
C GLU A 37 2.47 14.44 13.48
N SER A 38 2.13 14.98 12.31
CA SER A 38 0.84 15.62 12.06
C SER A 38 -0.34 14.65 12.18
N GLY A 39 -1.55 15.17 12.44
CA GLY A 39 -2.77 14.36 12.46
C GLY A 39 -3.02 13.59 11.15
N PHE A 40 -2.60 14.16 10.00
CA PHE A 40 -2.65 13.47 8.71
C PHE A 40 -1.67 12.29 8.66
N GLY A 41 -0.43 12.49 9.11
CA GLY A 41 0.59 11.43 9.16
C GLY A 41 0.17 10.27 10.07
N GLN A 42 -0.41 10.56 11.23
CA GLN A 42 -0.93 9.54 12.15
C GLN A 42 -2.14 8.78 11.58
N ALA A 43 -3.05 9.48 10.89
CA ALA A 43 -4.17 8.84 10.20
C ALA A 43 -3.67 7.90 9.08
N LEU A 44 -2.67 8.35 8.32
CA LEU A 44 -2.04 7.55 7.28
C LEU A 44 -1.33 6.32 7.86
N ALA A 45 -0.60 6.48 8.97
CA ALA A 45 0.02 5.37 9.68
C ALA A 45 -1.00 4.33 10.12
N THR A 46 -2.14 4.75 10.68
CA THR A 46 -3.22 3.86 11.12
C THR A 46 -3.76 2.99 9.98
N ILE A 47 -3.80 3.53 8.75
CA ILE A 47 -4.28 2.82 7.57
C ILE A 47 -3.19 1.90 6.98
N VAL A 48 -1.94 2.35 6.95
CA VAL A 48 -0.85 1.69 6.22
C VAL A 48 -0.07 0.67 7.07
N GLU A 49 0.11 0.93 8.36
CA GLU A 49 0.92 0.10 9.26
C GLU A 49 0.44 -1.35 9.38
N PRO A 50 -0.87 -1.65 9.52
CA PRO A 50 -1.34 -3.03 9.59
C PRO A 50 -0.95 -3.88 8.38
N TYR A 51 -0.81 -3.24 7.21
CA TYR A 51 -0.36 -3.90 5.99
C TYR A 51 1.15 -4.05 5.93
N LEU A 52 1.93 -3.06 6.39
CA LEU A 52 3.40 -3.11 6.36
C LEU A 52 3.98 -4.03 7.46
N GLU A 53 3.32 -4.15 8.60
CA GLU A 53 3.83 -4.88 9.76
C GLU A 53 4.17 -6.36 9.45
N PRO A 54 3.34 -7.15 8.73
CA PRO A 54 3.70 -8.50 8.33
C PRO A 54 4.99 -8.56 7.49
N PHE A 55 5.20 -7.60 6.59
CA PHE A 55 6.41 -7.56 5.76
C PHE A 55 7.65 -7.25 6.59
N ARG A 56 7.56 -6.35 7.58
CA ARG A 56 8.66 -6.07 8.51
C ARG A 56 9.03 -7.24 9.41
N ARG A 57 8.06 -8.12 9.72
CA ARG A 57 8.33 -9.34 10.50
C ARG A 57 9.09 -10.38 9.69
N ILE A 58 8.86 -10.43 8.37
CA ILE A 58 9.49 -11.39 7.46
C ILE A 58 10.84 -10.87 6.96
N ILE A 59 10.91 -9.58 6.66
CA ILE A 59 12.08 -8.94 6.06
C ILE A 59 12.84 -8.21 7.17
N PRO A 60 14.02 -8.68 7.58
CA PRO A 60 14.81 -7.98 8.58
C PRO A 60 15.22 -6.60 8.08
N ASN A 61 15.18 -5.61 8.97
CA ASN A 61 15.67 -4.26 8.67
C ASN A 61 17.15 -4.32 8.31
N LEU A 62 17.51 -3.88 7.10
CA LEU A 62 18.91 -3.79 6.65
C LEU A 62 19.55 -2.51 7.19
N GLY A 63 19.78 -2.46 8.51
CA GLY A 63 20.30 -1.27 9.18
C GLY A 63 19.23 -0.18 9.32
N MET A 64 19.49 1.00 8.77
CA MET A 64 18.62 2.19 8.93
C MET A 64 17.52 2.30 7.86
N ILE A 65 17.54 1.47 6.83
CA ILE A 65 16.59 1.54 5.71
C ILE A 65 15.59 0.39 5.84
N ASP A 66 14.33 0.75 6.00
CA ASP A 66 13.20 -0.18 5.94
C ASP A 66 12.90 -0.50 4.47
N ILE A 67 13.29 -1.70 4.03
CA ILE A 67 13.01 -2.20 2.67
C ILE A 67 11.64 -2.88 2.57
N SER A 68 10.95 -3.11 3.70
CA SER A 68 9.64 -3.75 3.73
C SER A 68 8.58 -3.05 2.86
N PRO A 69 8.55 -1.71 2.72
CA PRO A 69 7.54 -1.08 1.87
C PRO A 69 7.72 -1.39 0.40
N ILE A 70 8.95 -1.61 -0.06
CA ILE A 70 9.21 -1.98 -1.46
C ILE A 70 8.58 -3.35 -1.74
N VAL A 71 8.82 -4.32 -0.85
CA VAL A 71 8.25 -5.67 -1.01
C VAL A 71 6.73 -5.65 -0.85
N ALA A 72 6.21 -4.85 0.07
CA ALA A 72 4.78 -4.63 0.20
C ALA A 72 4.16 -4.05 -1.08
N LEU A 73 4.78 -3.02 -1.68
CA LEU A 73 4.33 -2.44 -2.95
C LEU A 73 4.37 -3.46 -4.11
N ILE A 74 5.39 -4.33 -4.16
CA ILE A 74 5.45 -5.43 -5.13
C ILE A 74 4.30 -6.41 -4.91
N ALA A 75 4.05 -6.82 -3.67
CA ALA A 75 2.93 -7.71 -3.34
C ALA A 75 1.57 -7.09 -3.72
N LEU A 76 1.38 -5.80 -3.47
CA LEU A 76 0.19 -5.05 -3.88
C LEU A 76 0.04 -5.02 -5.41
N ALA A 77 1.14 -4.82 -6.14
CA ALA A 77 1.14 -4.84 -7.60
C ALA A 77 0.75 -6.22 -8.15
N LEU A 78 1.27 -7.31 -7.57
CA LEU A 78 0.87 -8.67 -7.94
C LEU A 78 -0.61 -8.93 -7.65
N ALA A 79 -1.10 -8.50 -6.48
CA ALA A 79 -2.52 -8.59 -6.14
C ALA A 79 -3.39 -7.83 -7.15
N ARG A 80 -2.93 -6.66 -7.61
CA ARG A 80 -3.61 -5.85 -8.64
C ARG A 80 -3.72 -6.60 -9.96
N GLN A 81 -2.65 -7.30 -10.38
CA GLN A 81 -2.68 -8.16 -11.57
C GLN A 81 -3.66 -9.32 -11.41
N GLY A 82 -3.76 -9.90 -10.20
CA GLY A 82 -4.77 -10.91 -9.87
C GLY A 82 -6.20 -10.40 -10.03
N VAL A 83 -6.49 -9.18 -9.56
CA VAL A 83 -7.80 -8.54 -9.76
C VAL A 83 -8.08 -8.35 -11.25
N ILE A 84 -7.09 -7.91 -12.04
CA ILE A 84 -7.27 -7.77 -13.50
C ILE A 84 -7.63 -9.11 -14.12
N ALA A 85 -6.87 -10.17 -13.82
CA ALA A 85 -7.09 -11.50 -14.40
C ALA A 85 -8.43 -12.15 -14.00
N ILE A 86 -9.02 -11.77 -12.86
CA ILE A 86 -10.26 -12.35 -12.35
C ILE A 86 -11.51 -11.58 -12.83
N PHE A 87 -11.41 -10.26 -12.99
CA PHE A 87 -12.56 -9.39 -13.26
C PHE A 87 -12.66 -8.89 -14.70
N PHE A 88 -11.60 -9.03 -15.51
CA PHE A 88 -11.51 -8.58 -16.91
C PHE A 88 -11.00 -9.69 -17.84
#